data_AF-A0A954G7K4-F1
#
_entry.id   AF-A0A954G7K4-F1
#
_cell.length_a   1.000
_cell.length_b   1.000
_cell.length_c   1.000
_cell.angle_alpha   90.00
_cell.angle_beta   90.00
_cell.angle_gamma   90.00
#
_symmetry.space_group_name_H-M   'P 1'
#
loop_
_entity.id
_entity.type
_entity.pdbx_description
1 polymer ?
#
loop_
_entity_poly.entity_id
_entity_poly.type
_entity_poly.pdbx_seq_one_letter_code
_entity_poly.pdbx_strand_id
1 'polypeptide(L)'
;MSTVDSQAVDTKLTQLNLKLSPNINYRLETMFPKIEGMFAKSGIKKKFQLVKRLEPLLEEMLLDKEEVLFISKGNQSSVSEQFFMGALWAQTINHTAVVLTNFRLLCIRTNGSGKPKRTFWSIYSSQIKDLKSTIFGNAKICLKDGKNLNYSGFPKIDRKTMREVFLNAYKSFEEKGFDPEVSQSRENLCGNCFAVVPKNEYHCESCGATFWKPSEVGIRSFFIPSWGDFVMKHYPVACAELCGFMVLLFVLAAVLANGDYGFAVFLFVLANGGDAAITAQIASKGLHLKSVPKSESA
;
A
#
# COMPACT_ATOMS: atom_id res chain seq x y z
N MET A 1 -28.35 -6.81 -1.69
CA MET A 1 -27.85 -7.67 -2.79
C MET A 1 -28.29 -9.08 -2.44
N SER A 2 -28.66 -9.92 -3.41
CA SER A 2 -28.78 -11.35 -3.13
C SER A 2 -27.45 -11.79 -2.53
N THR A 3 -27.47 -12.24 -1.28
CA THR A 3 -26.31 -12.83 -0.63
C THR A 3 -25.98 -14.08 -1.43
N VAL A 4 -24.91 -14.00 -2.22
CA VAL A 4 -24.44 -15.18 -2.96
C VAL A 4 -24.02 -16.19 -1.90
N ASP A 5 -24.57 -17.40 -1.98
CA ASP A 5 -24.24 -18.45 -1.03
C ASP A 5 -22.79 -18.94 -1.24
N SER A 6 -22.11 -19.29 -0.14
CA SER A 6 -20.70 -19.69 -0.17
C SER A 6 -20.49 -20.97 -1.00
N GLN A 7 -21.40 -21.94 -0.91
CA GLN A 7 -21.34 -23.18 -1.70
C GLN A 7 -21.53 -22.91 -3.20
N ALA A 8 -22.38 -21.93 -3.54
CA ALA A 8 -22.56 -21.49 -4.92
C ALA A 8 -21.28 -20.83 -5.48
N VAL A 9 -20.58 -20.03 -4.67
CA VAL A 9 -19.27 -19.46 -5.05
C VAL A 9 -18.23 -20.55 -5.27
N ASP A 10 -18.10 -21.50 -4.33
CA ASP A 10 -17.13 -22.60 -4.43
C ASP A 10 -17.37 -23.47 -5.68
N THR A 11 -18.63 -23.83 -5.93
CA THR A 11 -19.03 -24.53 -7.17
C THR A 11 -18.60 -23.75 -8.40
N LYS A 12 -18.78 -22.43 -8.40
CA LYS A 12 -18.40 -21.58 -9.53
C LYS A 12 -16.89 -21.50 -9.74
N LEU A 13 -16.11 -21.42 -8.65
CA LEU A 13 -14.64 -21.43 -8.71
C LEU A 13 -14.13 -22.77 -9.26
N THR A 14 -14.70 -23.88 -8.81
CA THR A 14 -14.40 -25.24 -9.30
C THR A 14 -14.72 -25.38 -10.79
N GLN A 15 -15.89 -24.92 -11.25
CA GLN A 15 -16.26 -24.91 -12.67
C GLN A 15 -15.27 -24.11 -13.54
N LEU A 16 -14.65 -23.07 -12.98
CA LEU A 16 -13.67 -22.24 -13.67
C LEU A 16 -12.23 -22.74 -13.51
N ASN A 17 -12.03 -23.88 -12.81
CA ASN A 17 -10.73 -24.43 -12.43
C ASN A 17 -9.85 -23.41 -11.68
N LEU A 18 -10.47 -22.67 -10.76
CA LEU A 18 -9.82 -21.66 -9.93
C LEU A 18 -9.74 -22.19 -8.49
N LYS A 19 -8.52 -22.46 -8.01
CA LYS A 19 -8.27 -22.99 -6.66
C LYS A 19 -7.53 -21.98 -5.79
N LEU A 20 -8.16 -21.59 -4.69
CA LEU A 20 -7.54 -20.78 -3.64
C LEU A 20 -6.71 -21.66 -2.71
N SER A 21 -5.81 -21.04 -1.94
CA SER A 21 -5.04 -21.76 -0.92
C SER A 21 -5.97 -22.36 0.14
N PRO A 22 -5.81 -23.64 0.50
CA PRO A 22 -6.56 -24.26 1.59
C PRO A 22 -6.08 -23.81 2.98
N ASN A 23 -4.93 -23.15 3.07
CA ASN A 23 -4.33 -22.72 4.35
C ASN A 23 -4.91 -21.39 4.85
N ILE A 24 -5.69 -20.69 4.03
CA ILE A 24 -6.29 -19.39 4.36
C ILE A 24 -7.80 -19.55 4.44
N ASN A 25 -8.38 -19.09 5.55
CA ASN A 25 -9.82 -19.03 5.72
C ASN A 25 -10.38 -17.84 4.95
N TYR A 26 -11.10 -18.11 3.85
CA TYR A 26 -11.74 -17.08 3.03
C TYR A 26 -13.25 -17.06 3.22
N ARG A 27 -13.81 -15.86 3.36
CA ARG A 27 -15.25 -15.64 3.22
C ARG A 27 -15.63 -15.49 1.75
N LEU A 28 -16.01 -16.59 1.12
CA LEU A 28 -16.17 -16.65 -0.33
C LEU A 28 -17.26 -15.70 -0.88
N GLU A 29 -18.37 -15.57 -0.17
CA GLU A 29 -19.52 -14.75 -0.57
C GLU A 29 -19.20 -13.25 -0.69
N THR A 30 -18.29 -12.76 0.15
CA THR A 30 -17.85 -11.36 0.16
C THR A 30 -16.62 -11.14 -0.72
N MET A 31 -15.83 -12.19 -0.94
CA MET A 31 -14.73 -12.20 -1.89
C MET A 31 -15.21 -12.19 -3.34
N PHE A 32 -16.30 -12.91 -3.65
CA PHE A 32 -16.87 -13.03 -5.00
C PHE A 32 -18.38 -12.72 -5.01
N PRO A 33 -18.78 -11.47 -4.76
CA PRO A 33 -20.19 -11.08 -4.56
C PRO A 33 -21.05 -11.12 -5.84
N LYS A 34 -20.49 -11.54 -6.98
CA LYS A 34 -21.19 -11.66 -8.26
C LYS A 34 -20.66 -12.85 -9.06
N ILE A 35 -21.45 -13.92 -9.12
CA ILE A 35 -21.10 -15.16 -9.83
C ILE A 35 -21.77 -15.30 -11.21
N GLU A 36 -22.77 -14.46 -11.51
CA GLU A 36 -23.58 -14.53 -12.72
C GLU A 36 -23.73 -13.18 -13.44
N GLY A 37 -24.18 -13.24 -14.69
CA GLY A 37 -24.43 -12.10 -15.56
C GLY A 37 -23.22 -11.64 -16.39
N MET A 38 -23.45 -10.60 -17.19
CA MET A 38 -22.42 -10.07 -18.08
C MET A 38 -21.17 -9.65 -17.28
N PHE A 39 -20.01 -10.07 -17.79
CA PHE A 39 -18.68 -9.86 -17.20
C PHE A 39 -18.38 -10.57 -15.87
N ALA A 40 -19.28 -11.37 -15.29
CA ALA A 40 -19.02 -12.06 -14.01
C ALA A 40 -17.79 -12.96 -14.06
N LYS A 41 -17.68 -13.82 -15.09
CA LYS A 41 -16.51 -14.70 -15.30
C LYS A 41 -15.19 -13.92 -15.35
N SER A 42 -15.17 -12.77 -16.03
CA SER A 42 -13.98 -11.91 -16.12
C SER A 42 -13.66 -11.26 -14.77
N GLY A 43 -14.68 -10.77 -14.05
CA GLY A 43 -14.54 -10.22 -12.71
C GLY A 43 -13.96 -11.24 -11.71
N ILE A 44 -14.51 -12.45 -11.68
CA ILE A 44 -14.03 -13.57 -10.85
C ILE A 44 -12.57 -13.86 -11.16
N LYS A 45 -12.22 -14.04 -12.45
CA LYS A 45 -10.83 -14.31 -12.85
C LYS A 45 -9.87 -13.20 -12.43
N LYS A 46 -10.26 -11.92 -12.60
CA LYS A 46 -9.42 -10.77 -12.18
C LYS A 46 -9.22 -10.74 -10.68
N LYS A 47 -10.28 -10.95 -9.90
CA LYS A 47 -10.22 -11.01 -8.43
C LYS A 47 -9.37 -12.19 -7.97
N PHE A 48 -9.61 -13.38 -8.52
CA PHE A 48 -8.82 -14.58 -8.25
C PHE A 48 -7.33 -14.36 -8.51
N GLN A 49 -6.95 -13.75 -9.64
CA GLN A 49 -5.55 -13.45 -9.94
C GLN A 49 -4.91 -12.46 -8.96
N LEU A 50 -5.68 -11.51 -8.43
CA LEU A 50 -5.20 -10.65 -7.34
C LEU A 50 -4.96 -11.47 -6.06
N VAL A 51 -5.94 -12.29 -5.66
CA VAL A 51 -5.84 -13.12 -4.45
C VAL A 51 -4.65 -14.08 -4.54
N LYS A 52 -4.50 -14.79 -5.67
CA LYS A 52 -3.39 -15.72 -5.92
C LYS A 52 -2.01 -15.06 -5.81
N ARG A 53 -1.89 -13.78 -6.17
CA ARG A 53 -0.64 -13.01 -6.03
C ARG A 53 -0.32 -12.62 -4.59
N LEU A 54 -1.35 -12.51 -3.74
CA LEU A 54 -1.21 -12.16 -2.33
C LEU A 54 -1.09 -13.40 -1.44
N GLU A 55 -1.64 -14.54 -1.86
CA GLU A 55 -1.68 -15.79 -1.08
C GLU A 55 -0.37 -16.16 -0.38
N PRO A 56 0.79 -16.23 -1.07
CA PRO A 56 2.04 -16.61 -0.39
C PRO A 56 2.39 -15.66 0.77
N LEU A 57 2.13 -14.37 0.60
CA LEU A 57 2.36 -13.39 1.66
C LEU A 57 1.31 -13.50 2.78
N LEU A 58 0.05 -13.76 2.43
CA LEU A 58 -1.02 -13.87 3.41
C LEU A 58 -0.87 -15.13 4.29
N GLU A 59 -0.37 -16.24 3.75
CA GLU A 59 -0.07 -17.45 4.53
C GLU A 59 0.96 -17.18 5.64
N GLU A 60 1.92 -16.27 5.40
CA GLU A 60 2.93 -15.89 6.39
C GLU A 60 2.47 -14.77 7.34
N MET A 61 1.52 -13.93 6.91
CA MET A 61 1.15 -12.68 7.58
C MET A 61 -0.10 -12.78 8.46
N LEU A 62 -1.04 -13.66 8.09
CA LEU A 62 -2.30 -13.82 8.81
C LEU A 62 -2.06 -14.49 10.16
N LEU A 63 -2.76 -14.02 11.19
CA LEU A 63 -2.73 -14.63 12.50
C LEU A 63 -3.59 -15.90 12.52
N ASP A 64 -3.35 -16.74 13.53
CA ASP A 64 -4.20 -17.90 13.77
C ASP A 64 -5.66 -17.48 13.90
N LYS A 65 -6.56 -18.19 13.20
CA LYS A 65 -8.00 -17.92 13.14
C LYS A 65 -8.37 -16.55 12.52
N GLU A 66 -7.43 -15.87 11.88
CA GLU A 66 -7.72 -14.68 11.06
C GLU A 66 -8.43 -15.14 9.77
N GLU A 67 -9.63 -14.64 9.54
CA GLU A 67 -10.46 -14.92 8.37
C GLU A 67 -10.38 -13.74 7.39
N VAL A 68 -10.05 -14.00 6.13
CA VAL A 68 -10.07 -13.00 5.07
C VAL A 68 -11.50 -12.78 4.61
N LEU A 69 -12.04 -11.60 4.93
CA LEU A 69 -13.41 -11.23 4.60
C LEU A 69 -13.51 -10.57 3.22
N PHE A 70 -12.51 -9.79 2.82
CA PHE A 70 -12.56 -9.07 1.55
C PHE A 70 -11.16 -8.64 1.09
N ILE A 71 -10.90 -8.69 -0.23
CA ILE A 71 -9.66 -8.20 -0.82
C ILE A 71 -9.97 -7.26 -1.98
N SER A 72 -9.42 -6.06 -2.04
CA SER A 72 -9.44 -5.26 -3.27
C SER A 72 -8.09 -4.59 -3.51
N LYS A 73 -7.94 -3.94 -4.65
CA LYS A 73 -6.75 -3.19 -5.01
C LYS A 73 -7.14 -1.83 -5.57
N GLY A 74 -6.43 -0.81 -5.14
CA GLY A 74 -6.58 0.55 -5.62
C GLY A 74 -5.29 1.34 -5.53
N ASN A 75 -5.38 2.62 -5.81
CA ASN A 75 -4.27 3.56 -5.68
C ASN A 75 -4.52 4.45 -4.48
N GLN A 76 -3.64 4.36 -3.48
CA GLN A 76 -3.74 5.15 -2.28
C GLN A 76 -3.10 6.51 -2.50
N SER A 77 -3.87 7.59 -2.55
CA SER A 77 -3.28 8.92 -2.78
C SER A 77 -3.93 9.99 -1.91
N SER A 78 -3.15 10.96 -1.46
CA SER A 78 -3.67 12.23 -0.93
C SER A 78 -3.89 13.25 -2.06
N VAL A 79 -4.75 14.25 -1.80
CA VAL A 79 -4.94 15.39 -2.72
C VAL A 79 -3.61 16.13 -2.93
N SER A 80 -2.83 16.29 -1.86
CA SER A 80 -1.50 16.91 -1.93
C SER A 80 -0.55 16.16 -2.86
N GLU A 81 -0.50 14.82 -2.83
CA GLU A 81 0.34 14.05 -3.77
C GLU A 81 -0.09 14.26 -5.22
N GLN A 82 -1.40 14.22 -5.48
CA GLN A 82 -1.89 14.43 -6.84
C GLN A 82 -1.55 15.82 -7.37
N PHE A 83 -1.55 16.83 -6.49
CA PHE A 83 -1.20 18.20 -6.83
C PHE A 83 0.32 18.40 -7.03
N PHE A 84 1.14 17.97 -6.07
CA PHE A 84 2.58 18.25 -6.08
C PHE A 84 3.41 17.27 -6.92
N MET A 85 3.01 16.00 -6.99
CA MET A 85 3.72 14.99 -7.78
C MET A 85 3.12 14.81 -9.17
N GLY A 86 1.95 15.39 -9.43
CA GLY A 86 1.17 15.15 -10.63
C GLY A 86 0.39 13.83 -10.58
N ALA A 87 -0.81 13.85 -11.17
CA ALA A 87 -1.73 12.72 -11.12
C ALA A 87 -1.15 11.43 -11.74
N LEU A 88 -0.31 11.53 -12.77
CA LEU A 88 0.30 10.37 -13.42
C LEU A 88 1.24 9.61 -12.47
N TRP A 89 2.10 10.32 -11.74
CA TRP A 89 3.08 9.71 -10.83
C TRP A 89 2.42 9.08 -9.62
N ALA A 90 1.44 9.77 -9.01
CA ALA A 90 0.70 9.21 -7.87
C ALA A 90 -0.01 7.89 -8.23
N GLN A 91 -0.47 7.74 -9.48
CA GLN A 91 -1.16 6.53 -9.95
C GLN A 91 -0.21 5.36 -10.26
N THR A 92 1.08 5.60 -10.49
CA THR A 92 2.06 4.53 -10.82
C THR A 92 2.74 3.94 -9.59
N ILE A 93 2.94 4.74 -8.53
CA ILE A 93 3.73 4.29 -7.37
C ILE A 93 2.89 3.76 -6.21
N ASN A 94 1.65 4.24 -6.04
CA ASN A 94 0.86 4.02 -4.82
C ASN A 94 -0.17 2.88 -4.91
N HIS A 95 0.06 1.90 -5.79
CA HIS A 95 -0.78 0.70 -5.85
C HIS A 95 -0.77 -0.02 -4.49
N THR A 96 -1.95 -0.26 -3.93
CA THR A 96 -2.16 -0.86 -2.61
C THR A 96 -3.29 -1.87 -2.68
N ALA A 97 -3.00 -3.09 -2.26
CA ALA A 97 -4.03 -4.09 -1.96
C ALA A 97 -4.52 -3.85 -0.53
N VAL A 98 -5.84 -3.93 -0.35
CA VAL A 98 -6.52 -3.80 0.93
C VAL A 98 -7.18 -5.15 1.23
N VAL A 99 -6.81 -5.75 2.35
CA VAL A 99 -7.30 -7.04 2.82
C VAL A 99 -8.01 -6.79 4.15
N LEU A 100 -9.32 -6.90 4.13
CA LEU A 100 -10.14 -6.81 5.34
C LEU A 100 -10.29 -8.19 5.93
N THR A 101 -9.96 -8.33 7.20
CA THR A 101 -10.11 -9.55 7.99
C THR A 101 -11.13 -9.34 9.11
N ASN A 102 -11.43 -10.40 9.84
CA ASN A 102 -12.22 -10.34 11.07
C ASN A 102 -11.52 -9.58 12.21
N PHE A 103 -10.23 -9.27 12.11
CA PHE A 103 -9.48 -8.53 13.14
C PHE A 103 -9.07 -7.13 12.72
N ARG A 104 -8.65 -6.96 11.47
CA ARG A 104 -7.95 -5.76 11.01
C ARG A 104 -8.08 -5.57 9.51
N LEU A 105 -7.74 -4.38 9.07
CA LEU A 105 -7.46 -4.06 7.69
C LEU A 105 -5.95 -4.10 7.47
N LEU A 106 -5.49 -5.02 6.62
CA LEU A 106 -4.13 -5.05 6.12
C LEU A 106 -4.05 -4.24 4.83
N CYS A 107 -3.17 -3.25 4.80
CA CYS A 107 -2.84 -2.51 3.59
C CYS A 107 -1.45 -2.95 3.12
N ILE A 108 -1.39 -3.51 1.91
CA ILE A 108 -0.19 -4.10 1.34
C ILE A 108 0.19 -3.29 0.11
N ARG A 109 1.37 -2.66 0.12
CA ARG A 109 1.85 -1.99 -1.10
C ARG A 109 2.07 -3.04 -2.18
N THR A 110 1.67 -2.73 -3.40
CA THR A 110 1.81 -3.61 -4.56
C THR A 110 2.42 -2.85 -5.75
N ASN A 111 2.66 -3.54 -6.85
CA ASN A 111 2.87 -2.89 -8.16
C ASN A 111 1.54 -2.80 -8.95
N GLY A 112 1.61 -2.29 -10.19
CA GLY A 112 0.45 -2.20 -11.07
C GLY A 112 -0.25 -3.54 -11.36
N SER A 113 0.46 -4.67 -11.30
CA SER A 113 -0.14 -5.99 -11.43
C SER A 113 -0.67 -6.57 -10.12
N GLY A 114 -0.48 -5.91 -8.97
CA GLY A 114 -0.91 -6.43 -7.67
C GLY A 114 0.08 -7.43 -7.05
N LYS A 115 1.31 -7.55 -7.56
CA LYS A 115 2.38 -8.26 -6.87
C LYS A 115 2.78 -7.48 -5.61
N PRO A 116 2.82 -8.10 -4.42
CA PRO A 116 3.14 -7.41 -3.18
C PRO A 116 4.58 -6.90 -3.16
N LYS A 117 4.76 -5.76 -2.48
CA LYS A 117 6.04 -5.19 -2.07
C LYS A 117 6.16 -5.31 -0.55
N ARG A 118 7.37 -5.26 -0.02
CA ARG A 118 7.67 -5.36 1.43
C ARG A 118 7.42 -4.05 2.21
N THR A 119 6.25 -3.45 2.01
CA THR A 119 5.78 -2.28 2.75
C THR A 119 4.31 -2.50 3.09
N PHE A 120 4.03 -2.54 4.38
CA PHE A 120 2.78 -3.07 4.92
C PHE A 120 2.27 -2.18 6.06
N TRP A 121 0.96 -2.13 6.20
CA TRP A 121 0.31 -1.46 7.32
C TRP A 121 -0.83 -2.31 7.86
N SER A 122 -1.12 -2.14 9.15
CA SER A 122 -2.26 -2.73 9.84
C SER A 122 -3.13 -1.62 10.43
N ILE A 123 -4.44 -1.79 10.34
CA ILE A 123 -5.43 -0.91 10.97
C ILE A 123 -6.42 -1.81 11.67
N TYR A 124 -6.37 -1.89 12.99
CA TYR A 124 -7.38 -2.64 13.74
C TYR A 124 -8.77 -2.05 13.50
N SER A 125 -9.79 -2.90 13.49
CA SER A 125 -11.17 -2.47 13.26
C SER A 125 -11.60 -1.37 14.24
N SER A 126 -11.14 -1.42 15.49
CA SER A 126 -11.37 -0.38 16.51
C SER A 126 -10.79 0.99 16.16
N GLN A 127 -9.81 1.07 15.25
CA GLN A 127 -9.15 2.32 14.86
C GLN A 127 -9.80 3.00 13.64
N ILE A 128 -10.77 2.33 13.01
CA ILE A 128 -11.52 2.86 11.87
C ILE A 128 -12.77 3.59 12.40
N LYS A 129 -12.88 4.88 12.08
CA LYS A 129 -14.02 5.72 12.46
C LYS A 129 -15.20 5.57 11.50
N ASP A 130 -14.93 5.52 10.19
CA ASP A 130 -15.97 5.40 9.16
C ASP A 130 -15.37 4.98 7.81
N LEU A 131 -16.19 4.39 6.95
CA LEU A 131 -15.86 4.06 5.55
C LEU A 131 -16.79 4.82 4.60
N LYS A 132 -16.30 5.90 3.98
CA LYS A 132 -17.07 6.76 3.08
C LYS A 132 -16.72 6.52 1.61
N SER A 133 -17.54 7.08 0.72
CA SER A 133 -17.13 7.35 -0.67
C SER A 133 -16.83 8.83 -0.84
N THR A 134 -15.82 9.18 -1.63
CA THR A 134 -15.59 10.57 -2.03
C THR A 134 -16.60 11.01 -3.08
N ILE A 135 -16.66 12.31 -3.38
CA ILE A 135 -17.50 12.87 -4.46
C ILE A 135 -17.18 12.25 -5.83
N PHE A 136 -15.93 11.81 -6.04
CA PHE A 136 -15.48 11.13 -7.26
C PHE A 136 -15.70 9.60 -7.21
N GLY A 137 -16.40 9.11 -6.18
CA GLY A 137 -16.68 7.69 -6.00
C GLY A 137 -15.46 6.87 -5.56
N ASN A 138 -14.39 7.48 -5.04
CA ASN A 138 -13.26 6.74 -4.46
C ASN A 138 -13.62 6.21 -3.08
N ALA A 139 -13.04 5.08 -2.66
CA ALA A 139 -13.21 4.59 -1.29
C ALA A 139 -12.38 5.46 -0.33
N LYS A 140 -12.96 5.84 0.81
CA LYS A 140 -12.32 6.68 1.83
C LYS A 140 -12.44 6.01 3.20
N ILE A 141 -11.31 5.72 3.82
CA ILE A 141 -11.22 5.16 5.17
C ILE A 141 -10.85 6.31 6.11
N CYS A 142 -11.75 6.64 7.05
CA CYS A 142 -11.54 7.66 8.06
C CYS A 142 -11.03 6.99 9.34
N LEU A 143 -9.89 7.42 9.85
CA LEU A 143 -9.29 6.86 11.08
C LEU A 143 -9.61 7.71 12.31
N LYS A 144 -9.51 7.11 13.50
CA LYS A 144 -9.73 7.82 14.78
C LYS A 144 -8.70 8.94 15.02
N ASP A 145 -7.47 8.79 14.52
CA ASP A 145 -6.42 9.84 14.55
C ASP A 145 -6.66 11.00 13.55
N GLY A 146 -7.80 11.04 12.87
CA GLY A 146 -8.18 12.10 11.92
C GLY A 146 -7.60 11.92 10.52
N LYS A 147 -6.71 10.95 10.30
CA LYS A 147 -6.19 10.65 8.95
C LYS A 147 -7.27 10.04 8.06
N ASN A 148 -7.14 10.32 6.77
CA ASN A 148 -8.01 9.80 5.74
C ASN A 148 -7.20 9.05 4.69
N LEU A 149 -7.55 7.79 4.43
CA LEU A 149 -6.94 6.99 3.37
C LEU A 149 -7.91 6.95 2.19
N ASN A 150 -7.53 7.56 1.08
CA ASN A 150 -8.36 7.58 -0.14
C ASN A 150 -7.79 6.59 -1.15
N TYR A 151 -8.67 5.73 -1.69
CA TYR A 151 -8.34 4.71 -2.67
C TYR A 151 -9.16 4.92 -3.94
N SER A 152 -8.47 5.26 -5.03
CA SER A 152 -9.06 5.23 -6.37
C SER A 152 -8.92 3.84 -7.01
N GLY A 153 -9.69 3.58 -8.07
CA GLY A 153 -9.57 2.34 -8.85
C GLY A 153 -10.27 1.11 -8.27
N PHE A 154 -10.88 1.20 -7.08
CA PHE A 154 -11.71 0.12 -6.56
C PHE A 154 -12.91 -0.11 -7.48
N PRO A 155 -13.20 -1.37 -7.89
CA PRO A 155 -14.43 -1.69 -8.60
C PRO A 155 -15.67 -1.19 -7.83
N LYS A 156 -16.70 -0.72 -8.54
CA LYS A 156 -17.91 -0.18 -7.90
C LYS A 156 -18.57 -1.18 -6.93
N ILE A 157 -18.59 -2.47 -7.31
CA ILE A 157 -19.12 -3.54 -6.46
C ILE A 157 -18.28 -3.69 -5.18
N ASP A 158 -16.95 -3.70 -5.32
CA ASP A 158 -16.00 -3.82 -4.22
C ASP A 158 -16.14 -2.68 -3.20
N ARG A 159 -16.40 -1.45 -3.64
CA ARG A 159 -16.62 -0.32 -2.71
C ARG A 159 -17.83 -0.52 -1.81
N LYS A 160 -18.92 -1.04 -2.38
CA LYS A 160 -20.16 -1.30 -1.64
C LYS A 160 -19.98 -2.50 -0.71
N THR A 161 -19.44 -3.60 -1.24
CA THR A 161 -19.15 -4.81 -0.46
C THR A 161 -18.22 -4.52 0.71
N MET A 162 -17.12 -3.78 0.51
CA MET A 162 -16.19 -3.44 1.59
C MET A 162 -16.89 -2.73 2.76
N ARG A 163 -17.77 -1.76 2.47
CA ARG A 163 -18.49 -1.02 3.51
C ARG A 163 -19.44 -1.94 4.30
N GLU A 164 -20.20 -2.78 3.61
CA GLU A 164 -21.12 -3.73 4.25
C GLU A 164 -20.38 -4.75 5.12
N VAL A 165 -19.30 -5.33 4.58
CA VAL A 165 -18.47 -6.31 5.30
C VAL A 165 -17.80 -5.69 6.51
N PHE A 166 -17.24 -4.48 6.38
CA PHE A 166 -16.64 -3.78 7.50
C PHE A 166 -17.64 -3.50 8.62
N LEU A 167 -18.86 -3.03 8.31
CA LEU A 167 -19.87 -2.76 9.34
C LEU A 167 -20.24 -4.04 10.12
N ASN A 168 -20.31 -5.18 9.43
CA ASN A 168 -20.57 -6.46 10.08
C ASN A 168 -19.38 -6.94 10.92
N ALA A 169 -18.16 -6.83 10.39
CA ALA A 169 -16.94 -7.18 11.11
C ALA A 169 -16.73 -6.30 12.34
N TYR A 170 -16.95 -4.98 12.21
CA TYR A 170 -16.81 -4.01 13.29
C TYR A 170 -17.77 -4.31 14.44
N LYS A 171 -19.05 -4.58 14.16
CA LYS A 171 -20.03 -4.96 15.21
C LYS A 171 -19.56 -6.20 15.98
N SER A 172 -19.16 -7.25 15.27
CA SER A 172 -18.67 -8.48 15.91
C SER A 172 -17.38 -8.26 16.72
N PHE A 173 -16.56 -7.30 16.32
CA PHE A 173 -15.31 -6.95 17.01
C PHE A 173 -15.58 -6.11 18.28
N GLU A 174 -16.49 -5.14 18.19
CA GLU A 174 -16.92 -4.29 19.31
C GLU A 174 -17.62 -5.12 20.40
N GLU A 175 -18.49 -6.07 20.03
CA GLU A 175 -19.13 -7.00 20.96
C GLU A 175 -18.13 -7.84 21.77
N LYS A 176 -16.93 -8.07 21.24
CA LYS A 176 -15.85 -8.82 21.90
C LYS A 176 -14.97 -7.95 22.80
N GLY A 177 -15.13 -6.61 22.77
CA GLY A 177 -14.36 -5.68 23.59
C GLY A 177 -12.86 -5.66 23.31
N PHE A 178 -12.43 -6.12 22.13
CA PHE A 178 -11.01 -6.15 21.77
C PHE A 178 -10.58 -4.79 21.23
N ASP A 179 -9.72 -4.07 21.95
CA ASP A 179 -9.12 -2.79 21.50
C ASP A 179 -7.62 -2.79 21.82
N PRO A 180 -6.78 -3.29 20.91
CA PRO A 180 -5.34 -3.39 21.16
C PRO A 180 -4.71 -1.99 21.23
N GLU A 181 -3.70 -1.85 22.08
CA GLU A 181 -2.91 -0.63 22.17
C GLU A 181 -2.16 -0.39 20.84
N VAL A 182 -2.20 0.85 20.37
CA VAL A 182 -1.56 1.28 19.12
C VAL A 182 -0.76 2.55 19.32
N SER A 183 0.41 2.63 18.68
CA SER A 183 1.22 3.83 18.53
C SER A 183 0.60 4.84 17.55
N GLN A 184 -0.22 4.36 16.61
CA GLN A 184 -0.99 5.17 15.67
C GLN A 184 -2.14 4.35 15.06
N SER A 185 -3.23 5.00 14.63
CA SER A 185 -4.38 4.29 14.05
C SER A 185 -4.03 3.41 12.84
N ARG A 186 -2.97 3.76 12.09
CA ARG A 186 -2.41 2.92 11.03
C ARG A 186 -0.99 2.51 11.38
N GLU A 187 -0.87 1.34 11.98
CA GLU A 187 0.41 0.75 12.36
C GLU A 187 1.26 0.40 11.14
N ASN A 188 2.57 0.59 11.26
CA ASN A 188 3.52 0.07 10.30
C ASN A 188 3.84 -1.38 10.67
N LEU A 189 3.90 -2.27 9.69
CA LEU A 189 4.37 -3.63 9.91
C LEU A 189 5.77 -3.79 9.32
N CYS A 190 6.59 -4.59 10.00
CA CYS A 190 7.91 -4.97 9.55
C CYS A 190 7.83 -5.66 8.19
N GLY A 191 8.62 -5.18 7.22
CA GLY A 191 8.70 -5.78 5.89
C GLY A 191 9.34 -7.17 5.85
N ASN A 192 9.84 -7.67 6.98
CA ASN A 192 10.52 -8.97 7.11
C ASN A 192 9.71 -9.99 7.93
N CYS A 193 9.25 -9.63 9.13
CA CYS A 193 8.56 -10.55 10.05
C CYS A 193 7.10 -10.16 10.37
N PHE A 194 6.58 -9.09 9.76
CA PHE A 194 5.22 -8.58 9.95
C PHE A 194 4.85 -8.08 11.35
N ALA A 195 5.77 -8.10 12.32
CA ALA A 195 5.58 -7.47 13.62
C ALA A 195 5.32 -5.97 13.49
N VAL A 196 4.58 -5.41 14.44
CA VAL A 196 4.35 -3.96 14.52
C VAL A 196 5.67 -3.24 14.77
N VAL A 197 5.92 -2.17 14.04
CA VAL A 197 7.04 -1.25 14.27
C VAL A 197 6.42 0.10 14.62
N PRO A 198 6.61 0.59 15.87
CA PRO A 198 5.97 1.81 16.33
C PRO A 198 6.23 3.03 15.45
N LYS A 199 5.34 4.02 15.53
CA LYS A 199 5.50 5.28 14.81
C LYS A 199 6.85 5.94 15.13
N ASN A 200 7.52 6.42 14.08
CA ASN A 200 8.86 7.05 14.13
C ASN A 200 10.01 6.13 14.54
N GLU A 201 9.75 4.82 14.69
CA GLU A 201 10.80 3.82 14.85
C GLU A 201 11.24 3.26 13.49
N TYR A 202 12.54 2.98 13.39
CA TYR A 202 13.20 2.49 12.17
C TYR A 202 14.01 1.23 12.42
N HIS A 203 13.69 0.53 13.49
CA HIS A 203 14.25 -0.75 13.88
C HIS A 203 13.10 -1.67 14.32
N CYS A 204 13.13 -2.93 13.91
CA CYS A 204 12.16 -3.93 14.34
C CYS A 204 12.74 -4.72 15.52
N GLU A 205 12.17 -4.54 16.71
CA GLU A 205 12.61 -5.24 17.92
C GLU A 205 12.46 -6.76 17.82
N SER A 206 11.44 -7.25 17.08
CA SER A 206 11.17 -8.69 16.99
C SER A 206 12.14 -9.48 16.11
N CYS A 207 12.72 -8.86 15.07
CA CYS A 207 13.59 -9.57 14.13
C CYS A 207 14.90 -8.83 13.79
N GLY A 208 15.16 -7.69 14.42
CA GLY A 208 16.35 -6.86 14.22
C GLY A 208 16.45 -6.15 12.87
N ALA A 209 15.45 -6.24 11.98
CA ALA A 209 15.45 -5.54 10.70
C ALA A 209 15.54 -4.02 10.89
N THR A 210 16.31 -3.34 10.03
CA THR A 210 16.42 -1.88 10.04
C THR A 210 15.76 -1.28 8.81
N PHE A 211 15.29 -0.05 8.95
CA PHE A 211 14.58 0.69 7.91
C PHE A 211 15.26 2.02 7.62
N TRP A 212 15.12 2.49 6.38
CA TRP A 212 15.61 3.81 6.00
C TRP A 212 14.78 4.91 6.68
N LYS A 213 15.47 5.89 7.26
CA LYS A 213 14.80 7.10 7.77
C LYS A 213 14.43 8.02 6.60
N PRO A 214 13.28 8.70 6.60
CA PRO A 214 12.89 9.63 5.54
C PRO A 214 13.93 10.72 5.28
N SER A 215 14.58 11.24 6.33
CA SER A 215 15.67 12.20 6.21
C SER A 215 16.91 11.61 5.55
N GLU A 216 17.26 10.36 5.86
CA GLU A 216 18.38 9.66 5.20
C GLU A 216 18.13 9.47 3.70
N VAL A 217 16.89 9.19 3.32
CA VAL A 217 16.48 9.06 1.92
C VAL A 217 16.53 10.43 1.24
N GLY A 218 15.91 11.45 1.84
CA GLY A 218 15.86 12.81 1.31
C GLY A 218 17.24 13.44 1.09
N ILE A 219 18.15 13.32 2.08
CA ILE A 219 19.53 13.85 1.95
C ILE A 219 20.26 13.19 0.77
N ARG A 220 20.05 11.89 0.53
CA ARG A 220 20.68 11.20 -0.60
C ARG A 220 20.05 11.60 -1.93
N SER A 221 18.73 11.78 -1.96
CA SER A 221 18.03 12.33 -3.13
C SER A 221 18.44 13.76 -3.44
N PHE A 222 18.82 14.57 -2.45
CA PHE A 222 19.36 15.91 -2.73
C PHE A 222 20.64 15.86 -3.59
N PHE A 223 21.50 14.86 -3.41
CA PHE A 223 22.71 14.72 -4.22
C PHE A 223 22.46 13.94 -5.51
N ILE A 224 21.58 12.93 -5.45
CA ILE A 224 21.23 12.05 -6.56
C ILE A 224 19.71 11.84 -6.52
N PRO A 225 18.89 12.68 -7.19
CA PRO A 225 17.42 12.69 -7.09
C PRO A 225 16.77 11.30 -7.08
N SER A 226 17.11 10.51 -8.10
CA SER A 226 16.63 9.13 -8.30
C SER A 226 16.92 8.13 -7.15
N TRP A 227 17.81 8.45 -6.21
CA TRP A 227 18.25 7.53 -5.17
C TRP A 227 17.09 7.02 -4.31
N GLY A 228 16.21 7.93 -3.88
CA GLY A 228 15.09 7.56 -3.03
C GLY A 228 14.12 6.63 -3.73
N ASP A 229 13.87 6.80 -5.02
CA ASP A 229 13.03 5.90 -5.78
C ASP A 229 13.66 4.52 -6.00
N PHE A 230 14.98 4.41 -6.08
CA PHE A 230 15.64 3.11 -6.00
C PHE A 230 15.39 2.42 -4.65
N VAL A 231 15.53 3.15 -3.54
CA VAL A 231 15.26 2.64 -2.18
C VAL A 231 13.80 2.18 -2.03
N MET A 232 12.85 2.95 -2.57
CA MET A 232 11.42 2.65 -2.55
C MET A 232 10.99 1.64 -3.64
N LYS A 233 11.93 1.21 -4.50
CA LYS A 233 11.71 0.27 -5.62
C LYS A 233 10.70 0.80 -6.64
N HIS A 234 10.77 2.08 -6.96
CA HIS A 234 10.06 2.73 -8.06
C HIS A 234 10.99 2.85 -9.28
N TYR A 235 11.55 1.73 -9.74
CA TYR A 235 12.58 1.75 -10.78
C TYR A 235 12.25 2.55 -12.05
N PRO A 236 11.01 2.50 -12.61
CA PRO A 236 10.69 3.33 -13.77
C PRO A 236 10.78 4.83 -13.48
N VAL A 237 10.40 5.25 -12.26
CA VAL A 237 10.48 6.64 -11.79
C VAL A 237 11.94 7.03 -11.60
N ALA A 238 12.70 6.20 -10.89
CA ALA A 238 14.12 6.41 -10.67
C ALA A 238 14.90 6.59 -11.99
N CYS A 239 14.61 5.79 -13.02
CA CYS A 239 15.23 5.94 -14.33
C CYS A 239 14.85 7.25 -15.02
N ALA A 240 13.58 7.66 -14.95
CA ALA A 240 13.13 8.92 -15.55
C ALA A 240 13.76 10.13 -14.86
N GLU A 241 13.83 10.11 -13.52
CA GLU A 241 14.49 11.14 -12.73
C GLU A 241 15.99 11.19 -12.99
N LEU A 242 16.65 10.03 -13.14
CA LEU A 242 18.06 9.99 -13.48
C LEU A 242 18.34 10.64 -14.84
N CYS A 243 17.50 10.38 -15.85
CA CYS A 243 17.60 11.06 -17.15
C CYS A 243 17.42 12.57 -17.02
N GLY A 244 16.40 13.01 -16.25
CA GLY A 244 16.18 14.44 -15.97
C GLY A 244 17.36 15.09 -15.25
N PHE A 245 17.96 14.38 -14.29
CA PHE A 245 19.14 14.83 -13.56
C PHE A 245 20.37 14.95 -14.48
N MET A 246 20.59 14.03 -15.41
CA MET A 246 21.68 14.15 -16.39
C MET A 246 21.53 15.40 -17.29
N VAL A 247 20.29 15.74 -17.68
CA VAL A 247 20.00 16.98 -18.42
C VAL A 247 20.29 18.20 -17.56
N LEU A 248 19.86 18.19 -16.29
CA LEU A 248 20.16 19.26 -15.33
C LEU A 248 21.68 19.46 -15.18
N LEU A 249 22.46 18.39 -15.04
CA LEU A 249 23.92 18.47 -14.95
C LEU A 249 24.55 19.10 -16.20
N PHE A 250 24.04 18.77 -17.40
CA PHE A 250 24.52 19.40 -18.64
C PHE A 250 24.21 20.90 -18.68
N VAL A 251 22.99 21.29 -18.27
CA VAL A 251 22.61 22.71 -18.17
C VAL A 251 23.49 23.44 -17.15
N LEU A 252 23.73 22.85 -15.99
CA LEU A 252 24.60 23.41 -14.96
C LEU A 252 26.04 23.57 -15.46
N ALA A 253 26.57 22.58 -16.19
CA ALA A 253 27.90 22.69 -16.79
C ALA A 253 28.00 23.85 -17.79
N ALA A 254 26.96 24.06 -18.61
CA ALA A 254 26.91 25.19 -19.54
C ALA A 254 26.82 26.56 -18.80
N VAL A 255 26.01 26.64 -17.74
CA VAL A 255 25.92 27.86 -16.90
C VAL A 255 27.27 28.16 -16.22
N LEU A 256 27.93 27.14 -15.69
CA LEU A 256 29.26 27.26 -15.07
C LEU A 256 30.32 27.68 -16.10
N ALA A 257 30.27 27.15 -17.33
CA ALA A 257 31.18 27.56 -18.40
C ALA A 257 31.01 29.03 -18.80
N ASN A 258 29.83 29.61 -18.59
CA ASN A 258 29.56 31.04 -18.77
C ASN A 258 29.94 31.90 -17.55
N GLY A 259 30.47 31.31 -16.48
CA GLY A 259 30.93 32.01 -15.28
C GLY A 259 29.83 32.37 -14.28
N ASP A 260 28.59 31.93 -14.48
CA ASP A 260 27.48 32.23 -13.57
C ASP A 260 27.33 31.18 -12.46
N TYR A 261 28.31 31.16 -11.56
CA TYR A 261 28.37 30.22 -10.44
C TYR A 261 27.18 30.37 -9.48
N GLY A 262 26.73 31.61 -9.25
CA GLY A 262 25.62 31.90 -8.34
C GLY A 262 24.31 31.30 -8.84
N PHE A 263 24.00 31.50 -10.13
CA PHE A 263 22.82 30.91 -10.74
C PHE A 263 22.90 29.38 -10.80
N ALA A 264 24.08 28.81 -11.10
CA ALA A 264 24.27 27.36 -11.11
C ALA A 264 23.96 26.73 -9.73
N VAL A 265 24.50 27.31 -8.64
CA VAL A 265 24.21 26.83 -7.28
C VAL A 265 22.73 26.98 -6.94
N PHE A 266 22.14 28.13 -7.26
CA PHE A 266 20.71 28.37 -7.02
C PHE A 266 19.83 27.34 -7.74
N LEU A 267 20.08 27.09 -9.03
CA LEU A 267 19.33 26.14 -9.84
C LEU A 267 19.47 24.71 -9.30
N PHE A 268 20.69 24.31 -8.92
CA PHE A 268 20.94 22.99 -8.31
C PHE A 268 20.17 22.82 -7.01
N VAL A 269 20.25 23.79 -6.10
CA VAL A 269 19.59 23.73 -4.79
C VAL A 269 18.06 23.73 -4.95
N LEU A 270 17.52 24.54 -5.85
CA LEU A 270 16.08 24.61 -6.07
C LEU A 270 15.53 23.28 -6.64
N ALA A 271 16.18 22.75 -7.68
CA ALA A 271 15.75 21.51 -8.33
C ALA A 271 15.86 20.31 -7.39
N ASN A 272 17.04 20.09 -6.80
CA ASN A 272 17.27 18.92 -5.94
C ASN A 272 16.63 19.06 -4.56
N GLY A 273 16.47 20.29 -4.05
CA GLY A 273 15.82 20.55 -2.77
C GLY A 273 14.33 20.21 -2.80
N GLY A 274 13.63 20.56 -3.89
CA GLY A 274 12.24 20.19 -4.10
C GLY A 274 12.06 18.67 -4.19
N ASP A 275 12.89 18.01 -4.98
CA ASP A 275 12.90 16.54 -5.11
C ASP A 275 13.17 15.84 -3.78
N ALA A 276 14.21 16.25 -3.06
CA ALA A 276 14.57 15.69 -1.76
C ALA A 276 13.43 15.79 -0.74
N ALA A 277 12.71 16.92 -0.72
CA ALA A 277 11.58 17.13 0.18
C ALA A 277 10.40 16.21 -0.17
N ILE A 278 10.04 16.11 -1.45
CA ILE A 278 8.98 15.22 -1.93
C ILE A 278 9.33 13.77 -1.62
N THR A 279 10.57 13.36 -1.93
CA THR A 279 11.07 12.01 -1.68
C THR A 279 11.05 11.64 -0.19
N ALA A 280 11.51 12.54 0.69
CA ALA A 280 11.41 12.33 2.13
C ALA A 280 9.94 12.17 2.59
N GLN A 281 9.04 12.99 2.05
CA GLN A 281 7.61 12.89 2.36
C GLN A 281 7.02 11.55 1.89
N ILE A 282 7.38 11.04 0.71
CA ILE A 282 6.92 9.73 0.23
C ILE A 282 7.49 8.60 1.10
N ALA A 283 8.79 8.65 1.42
CA ALA A 283 9.46 7.68 2.26
C ALA A 283 8.88 7.65 3.69
N SER A 284 8.30 8.75 4.18
CA SER A 284 7.64 8.79 5.49
C SER A 284 6.34 7.98 5.57
N LYS A 285 5.77 7.56 4.43
CA LYS A 285 4.46 6.90 4.39
C LYS A 285 4.49 5.45 4.86
N GLY A 286 5.65 4.81 4.86
CA GLY A 286 5.82 3.42 5.28
C GLY A 286 7.28 3.05 5.46
N LEU A 287 7.51 1.82 5.89
CA LEU A 287 8.85 1.33 6.16
C LEU A 287 9.50 0.74 4.91
N HIS A 288 10.75 1.14 4.68
CA HIS A 288 11.59 0.69 3.57
C HIS A 288 12.80 -0.06 4.14
N LEU A 289 12.86 -1.38 3.91
CA LEU A 289 13.93 -2.24 4.43
C LEU A 289 15.32 -1.75 4.00
N LYS A 290 16.21 -1.57 4.97
CA LYS A 290 17.61 -1.19 4.81
C LYS A 290 18.53 -2.39 5.02
N SER A 291 18.35 -3.11 6.12
CA SER A 291 19.02 -4.37 6.38
C SER A 291 18.09 -5.35 7.09
N VAL A 292 18.35 -6.65 6.88
CA VAL A 292 17.75 -7.74 7.64
C VAL A 292 18.91 -8.49 8.29
N PRO A 293 18.86 -8.82 9.59
CA PRO A 293 19.87 -9.66 10.20
C PRO A 293 20.00 -10.95 9.41
N LYS A 294 21.23 -11.39 9.16
CA LYS A 294 21.44 -12.74 8.64
C LYS A 294 20.88 -13.68 9.69
N SER A 295 19.95 -14.55 9.31
CA SER A 295 19.57 -15.66 10.19
C SER A 295 20.87 -16.39 10.53
N GLU A 296 21.26 -16.43 11.80
CA GLU A 296 22.23 -17.42 12.24
C GLU A 296 21.62 -18.76 11.83
N SER A 297 22.26 -19.40 10.86
CA SER A 297 21.89 -20.73 10.39
C SER A 297 21.91 -21.65 11.61
N ALA A 298 20.71 -22.07 12.05
CA ALA A 298 20.54 -23.22 12.92
C ALA A 298 21.02 -24.49 12.22
#